data_AF-A0A944RA89-F1
#
_entry.id   AF-A0A944RA89-F1
#
_cell.length_a   1.000
_cell.length_b   1.000
_cell.length_c   1.000
_cell.angle_alpha   90.00
_cell.angle_beta   90.00
_cell.angle_gamma   90.00
#
_symmetry.space_group_name_H-M   'P 1'
#
loop_
_entity.id
_entity.type
_entity.pdbx_description
1 polymer ?
#
loop_
_entity_poly.entity_id
_entity_poly.type
_entity_poly.pdbx_seq_one_letter_code
_entity_poly.pdbx_strand_id
1 'polypeptide(L)'
;MKSGMSLGPLVTRVYRYKNPSKLFYCPLCRTERAMLYSPRLGQRQYIQIAISTLFLNLLLYPVMGFRALFLGFLVWGSYEMGVRVLFKREVPCPHCGFDATTYKRDVKSSRKEVELFWQNQQEQAEVSS
;
A
#
# COMPACT_ATOMS: atom_id res chain seq x y z
N MET A 1 -23.91 24.44 5.11
CA MET A 1 -22.44 24.47 4.94
C MET A 1 -21.83 24.81 6.29
N LYS A 2 -21.52 23.82 7.13
CA LYS A 2 -21.02 24.04 8.49
C LYS A 2 -19.49 23.92 8.54
N SER A 3 -18.90 24.99 9.06
CA SER A 3 -17.63 25.12 9.79
C SER A 3 -16.36 24.51 9.17
N GLY A 4 -15.47 25.40 8.72
CA GLY A 4 -14.04 25.09 8.61
C GLY A 4 -13.49 24.69 9.97
N MET A 5 -13.09 23.41 10.09
CA MET A 5 -12.37 22.89 11.25
C MET A 5 -10.97 23.48 11.30
N SER A 6 -10.57 23.96 12.48
CA SER A 6 -9.17 24.13 12.85
C SER A 6 -8.48 22.77 12.73
N LEU A 7 -7.59 22.60 11.73
CA LEU A 7 -6.95 21.33 11.42
C LEU A 7 -5.76 21.08 12.36
N GLY A 8 -6.07 20.68 13.59
CA GLY A 8 -5.13 19.94 14.44
C GLY A 8 -4.94 18.51 13.93
N PRO A 9 -3.84 17.83 14.29
CA PRO A 9 -3.66 16.43 13.93
C PRO A 9 -4.77 15.57 14.57
N LEU A 10 -5.40 14.71 13.76
CA LEU A 10 -6.46 13.79 14.21
C LEU A 10 -5.99 12.81 15.30
N VAL A 11 -4.70 12.49 15.29
CA VAL A 11 -4.08 11.58 16.24
C VAL A 11 -2.87 12.25 16.86
N THR A 12 -2.80 12.24 18.18
CA THR A 12 -1.73 12.86 18.97
C THR A 12 -0.59 11.88 19.26
N ARG A 13 -0.84 10.57 19.23
CA ARG A 13 0.16 9.52 19.45
C ARG A 13 0.41 8.73 18.18
N VAL A 14 1.51 9.01 17.49
CA VAL A 14 1.91 8.24 16.31
C VAL A 14 2.88 7.13 16.71
N TYR A 15 2.67 5.94 16.14
CA TYR A 15 3.58 4.82 16.32
C TYR A 15 4.88 5.04 15.54
N ARG A 16 6.02 4.79 16.18
CA ARG A 16 7.33 4.88 15.55
C ARG A 16 7.54 3.69 14.62
N TYR A 17 7.65 3.96 13.32
CA TYR A 17 7.95 2.94 12.32
C TYR A 17 9.42 2.54 12.35
N LYS A 18 9.71 1.24 12.25
CA LYS A 18 11.07 0.71 12.14
C LYS A 18 11.53 0.79 10.67
N ASN A 19 12.61 1.51 10.42
CA ASN A 19 13.23 1.70 9.08
C ASN A 19 12.26 2.19 8.00
N PRO A 20 11.64 3.38 8.16
CA PRO A 20 10.77 3.95 7.14
C PRO A 20 11.59 4.31 5.89
N SER A 21 11.07 3.97 4.70
CA SER A 21 11.69 4.39 3.44
C SER A 21 11.54 5.89 3.22
N LYS A 22 10.38 6.46 3.56
CA LYS A 22 10.10 7.89 3.49
C LYS A 22 9.18 8.33 4.62
N LEU A 23 9.45 9.48 5.20
CA LEU A 23 8.56 10.15 6.17
C LEU A 23 7.90 11.35 5.47
N PHE A 24 6.60 11.51 5.68
CA PHE A 24 5.83 12.60 5.07
C PHE A 24 4.62 12.98 5.93
N TYR A 25 4.07 14.17 5.72
CA TYR A 25 2.85 14.62 6.39
C TYR A 25 1.66 14.50 5.44
N CYS A 26 0.49 14.14 5.98
CA CYS A 26 -0.75 14.22 5.21
C CYS A 26 -1.12 15.69 4.92
N PRO A 27 -1.45 16.06 3.67
CA PRO A 27 -1.85 17.43 3.36
C PRO A 27 -3.22 17.81 3.96
N LEU A 28 -4.11 16.83 4.21
CA LEU A 28 -5.45 17.08 4.76
C LEU A 28 -5.44 17.14 6.29
N CYS A 29 -4.99 16.07 6.97
CA CYS A 29 -5.04 15.97 8.43
C CYS A 29 -3.72 16.32 9.15
N ARG A 30 -2.65 16.64 8.40
CA ARG A 30 -1.31 16.99 8.94
C ARG A 30 -0.67 15.97 9.89
N THR A 31 -1.21 14.76 9.96
CA THR A 31 -0.60 13.67 10.73
C THR A 31 0.66 13.18 10.01
N GLU A 32 1.73 12.94 10.77
CA GLU A 32 2.96 12.32 10.26
C GLU A 32 2.70 10.87 9.83
N ARG A 33 3.35 10.46 8.74
CA ARG A 33 3.25 9.13 8.16
C ARG A 33 4.61 8.64 7.68
N ALA A 34 4.76 7.32 7.66
CA ALA A 34 5.87 6.64 7.03
C ALA A 34 5.36 5.79 5.86
N MET A 35 6.15 5.73 4.79
CA MET A 35 6.06 4.66 3.80
C MET A 35 7.18 3.66 4.10
N LEU A 36 6.81 2.40 4.33
CA LEU A 36 7.70 1.27 4.51
C LEU A 36 8.13 0.67 3.18
N TYR A 37 7.20 0.61 2.23
CA TYR A 37 7.44 -0.04 0.94
C TYR A 37 7.93 0.96 -0.12
N SER A 38 8.80 0.48 -1.00
CA SER A 38 9.20 1.21 -2.19
C SER A 38 8.59 0.56 -3.43
N PRO A 39 8.23 1.31 -4.49
CA PRO A 39 7.62 0.75 -5.69
C PRO A 39 8.60 -0.05 -6.57
N ARG A 40 9.88 -0.12 -6.19
CA ARG A 40 10.94 -0.81 -6.91
C ARG A 40 11.33 -2.08 -6.15
N LEU A 41 11.71 -3.12 -6.89
CA LEU A 41 12.28 -4.33 -6.30
C LEU A 41 13.67 -4.03 -5.76
N GLY A 42 13.90 -4.38 -4.50
CA GLY A 42 15.22 -4.32 -3.88
C GLY A 42 16.04 -5.59 -4.15
N GLN A 43 17.32 -5.54 -3.79
CA GLN A 43 18.27 -6.65 -4.01
C GLN A 43 17.84 -7.94 -3.31
N ARG A 44 17.25 -7.84 -2.11
CA ARG A 44 16.76 -9.00 -1.35
C ARG A 44 15.61 -9.71 -2.07
N GLN A 45 14.72 -8.95 -2.70
CA GLN A 45 13.61 -9.50 -3.47
C GLN A 45 14.11 -10.22 -4.73
N TYR A 46 15.15 -9.71 -5.40
CA TYR A 46 15.76 -10.41 -6.54
C TYR A 46 16.36 -11.75 -6.13
N ILE A 47 17.05 -11.82 -4.98
CA ILE A 47 17.58 -13.08 -4.44
C ILE A 47 16.43 -14.07 -4.17
N GLN A 48 15.33 -13.59 -3.57
CA GLN A 48 14.16 -14.43 -3.32
C GLN A 48 13.52 -14.95 -4.62
N ILE A 49 13.42 -14.12 -5.65
CA ILE A 49 12.93 -14.52 -6.98
C ILE A 49 13.84 -15.60 -7.57
N ALA A 50 15.15 -15.42 -7.51
CA ALA A 50 16.11 -16.39 -8.06
C ALA A 50 15.99 -17.75 -7.35
N ILE A 51 15.96 -17.76 -6.01
CA ILE A 51 15.87 -18.99 -5.22
C ILE A 51 14.52 -19.69 -5.46
N SER A 52 13.41 -18.95 -5.40
CA SER A 52 12.07 -19.51 -5.61
C SER A 52 11.89 -20.04 -7.03
N THR A 53 12.41 -19.33 -8.04
CA THR A 53 12.39 -19.77 -9.44
C THR A 53 13.20 -21.06 -9.62
N LEU A 54 14.39 -21.14 -9.04
CA LEU A 54 15.23 -22.35 -9.11
C LEU A 54 14.54 -23.54 -8.43
N PHE A 55 13.94 -23.32 -7.26
CA PHE A 55 13.20 -24.35 -6.52
C PHE A 55 12.00 -24.87 -7.32
N LEU A 56 11.18 -23.98 -7.90
CA LEU A 56 10.05 -24.37 -8.73
C LEU A 56 10.48 -25.12 -9.99
N ASN A 57 11.57 -24.66 -10.63
CA ASN A 57 12.11 -25.36 -11.80
C ASN A 57 12.54 -26.78 -11.45
N LEU A 58 13.29 -26.97 -10.36
CA LEU A 58 13.75 -28.29 -9.94
C LEU A 58 12.58 -29.24 -9.62
N LEU A 59 11.54 -28.73 -8.95
CA LEU A 59 10.36 -29.51 -8.59
C LEU A 59 9.52 -29.92 -9.82
N LEU A 60 9.32 -29.01 -10.78
CA LEU A 60 8.46 -29.23 -11.95
C LEU A 60 9.20 -29.73 -13.19
N TYR A 61 10.54 -29.83 -13.14
CA TYR A 61 11.36 -30.37 -14.22
C TYR A 61 10.89 -31.74 -14.74
N PRO A 62 10.57 -32.76 -13.91
CA PRO A 62 10.16 -34.07 -14.42
C PRO A 62 8.82 -34.05 -15.16
N VAL A 63 7.98 -33.03 -14.94
CA VAL A 63 6.64 -32.92 -15.54
C VAL A 63 6.67 -32.05 -16.81
N MET A 64 7.35 -30.90 -16.76
CA MET A 64 7.31 -29.88 -17.81
C MET A 64 8.61 -29.75 -18.62
N GLY A 65 9.72 -30.37 -18.17
CA GLY A 65 11.03 -30.24 -18.79
C GLY A 65 11.46 -28.78 -18.96
N PHE A 66 11.99 -28.43 -20.13
CA PHE A 66 12.42 -27.07 -20.47
C PHE A 66 11.33 -25.99 -20.40
N ARG A 67 10.04 -26.37 -20.46
CA ARG A 67 8.93 -25.40 -20.33
C ARG A 67 8.87 -24.78 -18.93
N ALA A 68 9.50 -25.41 -17.93
CA ALA A 68 9.57 -24.88 -16.57
C ALA A 68 10.27 -23.50 -16.50
N LEU A 69 11.14 -23.15 -17.46
CA LEU A 69 11.80 -21.85 -17.51
C LEU A 69 10.80 -20.67 -17.59
N PHE A 70 9.62 -20.88 -18.20
CA PHE A 70 8.56 -19.86 -18.23
C PHE A 70 8.01 -19.52 -16.84
N LEU A 71 8.13 -20.41 -15.86
CA LEU A 71 7.73 -20.15 -14.48
C LEU A 71 8.54 -19.00 -13.86
N GLY A 72 9.78 -18.78 -14.32
CA GLY A 72 10.59 -17.65 -13.85
C GLY A 72 9.94 -16.29 -14.14
N PHE A 73 9.32 -16.14 -15.32
CA PHE A 73 8.58 -14.92 -15.66
C PHE A 73 7.32 -14.76 -14.80
N LEU A 74 6.60 -15.85 -14.51
CA LEU A 74 5.42 -15.81 -13.63
C LEU A 74 5.79 -15.45 -12.19
N VAL A 75 6.86 -16.05 -11.66
CA VAL A 75 7.38 -15.74 -10.32
C VAL A 75 7.81 -14.28 -10.26
N TRP A 76 8.63 -13.80 -11.21
CA TRP A 76 9.00 -12.39 -11.27
C TRP A 76 7.75 -11.49 -11.28
N GLY A 77 6.82 -11.72 -12.21
CA GLY A 77 5.59 -10.93 -12.34
C GLY A 77 4.79 -10.88 -11.04
N SER A 78 4.67 -12.01 -10.33
CA SER A 78 4.01 -12.07 -9.03
C SER A 78 4.68 -11.20 -7.96
N TYR A 79 6.02 -11.19 -7.90
CA TYR A 79 6.77 -10.37 -6.95
C TYR A 79 6.66 -8.88 -7.27
N GLU A 80 6.75 -8.51 -8.56
CA GLU A 80 6.58 -7.11 -8.98
C GLU A 80 5.17 -6.61 -8.66
N MET A 81 4.15 -7.41 -8.97
CA MET A 81 2.76 -7.10 -8.64
C MET A 81 2.56 -6.99 -7.13
N GLY A 82 3.10 -7.93 -6.35
CA GLY A 82 3.02 -7.92 -4.89
C GLY A 82 3.58 -6.63 -4.29
N VAL A 83 4.83 -6.26 -4.64
CA VAL A 83 5.45 -5.02 -4.15
C VAL A 83 4.64 -3.79 -4.55
N ARG A 84 4.14 -3.76 -5.79
CA ARG A 84 3.35 -2.62 -6.30
C ARG A 84 1.99 -2.51 -5.60
N VAL A 85 1.35 -3.63 -5.24
CA VAL A 85 0.09 -3.66 -4.47
C VAL A 85 0.33 -3.22 -3.03
N LEU A 86 1.37 -3.73 -2.36
CA LEU A 86 1.72 -3.33 -0.99
C LEU A 86 1.99 -1.82 -0.92
N PHE A 87 2.75 -1.29 -1.88
CA PHE A 87 2.99 0.15 -1.97
C PHE A 87 1.69 0.94 -2.14
N LYS A 88 0.79 0.53 -3.03
CA LYS A 88 -0.51 1.20 -3.23
C LYS A 88 -1.38 1.21 -1.99
N ARG A 89 -1.34 0.16 -1.16
CA ARG A 89 -2.11 0.10 0.09
C ARG A 89 -1.63 1.10 1.15
N GLU A 90 -0.38 1.53 1.08
CA GLU A 90 0.22 2.46 2.04
C GLU A 90 0.03 3.94 1.68
N VAL A 91 -0.38 4.23 0.44
CA VAL A 91 -0.67 5.60 -0.05
C VAL A 91 -1.85 6.28 0.67
N PRO A 92 -3.04 5.65 0.78
CA PRO A 92 -4.20 6.31 1.39
C PRO A 92 -4.00 6.55 2.90
N CYS A 93 -4.65 7.60 3.43
CA CYS A 93 -4.61 7.87 4.87
C CYS A 93 -5.40 6.85 5.66
N PRO A 94 -4.82 6.22 6.72
CA PRO A 94 -5.62 5.50 7.71
C PRO A 94 -6.39 6.48 8.64
N HIS A 95 -5.87 7.69 8.77
CA HIS A 95 -6.45 8.90 9.40
C HIS A 95 -7.81 9.33 8.88
N CYS A 96 -7.75 9.88 7.68
CA CYS A 96 -8.81 10.69 7.09
C CYS A 96 -9.28 10.16 5.73
N GLY A 97 -8.82 8.96 5.32
CA GLY A 97 -9.13 8.39 4.00
C GLY A 97 -8.49 9.10 2.80
N PHE A 98 -7.77 10.21 2.98
CA PHE A 98 -7.23 11.00 1.86
C PHE A 98 -6.11 10.27 1.09
N ASP A 99 -6.32 10.12 -0.23
CA ASP A 99 -5.34 9.61 -1.19
C ASP A 99 -4.80 10.74 -2.09
N ALA A 100 -3.48 10.98 -2.02
CA ALA A 100 -2.80 11.98 -2.83
C ALA A 100 -2.76 11.63 -4.34
N THR A 101 -2.77 10.35 -4.69
CA THR A 101 -2.75 9.89 -6.08
C THR A 101 -4.10 10.11 -6.75
N THR A 102 -5.21 9.80 -6.07
CA THR A 102 -6.55 10.12 -6.57
C THR A 102 -6.76 11.63 -6.62
N TYR A 103 -6.32 12.39 -5.60
CA TYR A 103 -6.45 13.85 -5.62
C TYR A 103 -5.75 14.51 -6.82
N LYS A 104 -4.55 14.02 -7.16
CA LYS A 104 -3.81 14.50 -8.33
C LYS A 104 -4.53 14.18 -9.64
N ARG A 105 -5.26 13.06 -9.71
CA ARG A 105 -6.02 12.65 -10.90
C ARG A 105 -7.34 13.41 -11.00
N ASP A 106 -8.14 13.36 -9.94
CA ASP A 106 -9.49 13.94 -9.88
C ASP A 106 -9.85 14.38 -8.46
N VAL A 107 -9.97 15.70 -8.27
CA VAL A 107 -10.36 16.30 -6.98
C VAL A 107 -11.76 15.83 -6.54
N LYS A 108 -12.69 15.67 -7.48
CA LYS A 108 -14.07 15.23 -7.17
C LYS A 108 -14.11 13.79 -6.63
N SER A 109 -13.31 12.90 -7.20
CA SER A 109 -13.23 11.51 -6.73
C SER A 109 -12.64 11.45 -5.33
N SER A 110 -11.57 12.19 -5.09
CA SER A 110 -10.92 12.25 -3.76
C SER A 110 -11.86 12.75 -2.66
N ARG A 111 -12.73 13.73 -2.95
CA ARG A 111 -13.74 14.18 -1.98
C ARG A 111 -14.73 13.07 -1.61
N LYS A 112 -15.21 12.32 -2.61
CA LYS A 112 -16.11 11.18 -2.39
C LYS A 112 -15.45 10.08 -1.57
N GLU A 113 -14.18 9.75 -1.84
CA GLU A 113 -13.43 8.75 -1.07
C GLU A 113 -13.31 9.14 0.40
N VAL A 114 -13.03 10.42 0.68
CA VAL A 114 -12.98 10.93 2.06
C VAL A 114 -14.36 10.86 2.71
N GLU A 115 -15.42 11.31 2.03
CA GLU A 115 -16.79 11.23 2.55
C GLU A 115 -17.20 9.80 2.91
N LEU A 116 -16.94 8.84 2.00
CA LEU A 116 -17.21 7.42 2.21
C LEU A 116 -16.41 6.85 3.40
N PHE A 117 -15.15 7.27 3.56
CA PHE A 117 -14.32 6.83 4.68
C PHE A 117 -14.92 7.23 6.04
N TRP A 118 -15.42 8.47 6.15
CA TRP A 118 -16.04 8.95 7.39
C TRP A 118 -17.41 8.32 7.65
N GLN A 119 -18.21 8.08 6.60
CA GLN A 119 -19.47 7.33 6.72
C GLN A 119 -19.23 5.92 7.25
N ASN A 120 -18.28 5.18 6.66
CA ASN A 120 -17.94 3.84 7.11
C ASN A 120 -17.44 3.82 8.56
N GLN A 121 -16.71 4.84 9.02
CA GLN A 121 -16.29 4.93 10.43
C GLN A 121 -17.47 5.18 11.38
N GLN A 122 -18.44 6.01 10.98
CA GLN A 122 -19.64 6.26 11.78
C GLN A 122 -20.48 4.98 11.91
N GLU A 123 -20.71 4.28 10.79
CA GLU A 123 -21.42 2.99 10.79
C GLU A 123 -20.72 1.95 11.68
N GLN A 124 -19.38 1.86 11.62
CA GLN A 124 -18.62 0.96 12.50
C GLN A 124 -18.74 1.34 13.98
N ALA A 125 -18.80 2.63 14.31
CA ALA A 125 -18.99 3.08 15.69
C ALA A 125 -20.37 2.70 16.22
N GLU A 126 -21.43 2.87 15.42
CA GLU A 126 -22.82 2.52 15.78
C GLU A 126 -23.04 1.02 15.98
N VAL A 127 -22.39 0.16 15.19
CA VAL A 127 -22.48 -1.31 15.36
C VAL A 127 -21.73 -1.80 16.61
N SER A 128 -20.74 -1.03 17.08
CA SER A 128 -19.92 -1.38 18.24
C SER A 128 -20.45 -0.90 19.59
N SER A 129 -21.53 -0.11 19.60
CA SER A 129 -22.23 0.40 20.79
C SER A 129 -23.49 -0.40 21.11
#